data_AF-A0A7C9AB97-F1
#
_entry.id   AF-A0A7C9AB97-F1
#
_cell.length_a   1.000
_cell.length_b   1.000
_cell.length_c   1.000
_cell.angle_alpha   90.00
_cell.angle_beta   90.00
_cell.angle_gamma   90.00
#
_symmetry.space_group_name_H-M   'P 1'
#
loop_
_entity.id
_entity.type
_entity.pdbx_description
1 polymer ?
#
loop_
_entity_poly.entity_id
_entity_poly.type
_entity_poly.pdbx_seq_one_letter_code
_entity_poly.pdbx_strand_id
1 'polypeptide(L)'
;MFQYATAFFGRISHALGDVLDKHSLLAYLSHGGDWGSEVESKSGPRLAALPATEGQPEASAYVLGSVKFILDSVKSLWQLVKFGCTREVLKALRCCKESLWTVQADLPEYTSAAAFALQYIRVVKLLTKIWEHFVIPRKWHMKRTGDVELLLQKLEKVLLALRYQFVGLTEEEELYISELLLLSYILSLSSSHINCKTLYKLSTTITYVNSLRNEKCIASSEFVNQLAELLSRGIFSNNEISCNSLQLRNLADVFALNDFSLTQTIRYIKADLVVQGFDSVHPLRFIRGFPVGVPMEISLFNVTTEHRLWVKMTSDQGLTEFMYVDVEFGSGQDVKRLVFTSPFYGTPKTVAFTLRISIGMECVSEDLRLVKGHGGPVRSLLYLGPEKEVYFVSMNS
;
A
#
# COMPACT_ATOMS: atom_id res chain seq x y z
N MET A 1 -32.72 -9.68 14.09
CA MET A 1 -31.92 -10.24 15.20
C MET A 1 -30.41 -9.95 15.15
N PHE A 2 -29.82 -9.49 14.03
CA PHE A 2 -28.37 -9.28 13.91
C PHE A 2 -27.79 -7.98 14.51
N GLN A 3 -28.62 -6.99 14.85
CA GLN A 3 -28.13 -5.72 15.43
C GLN A 3 -27.82 -5.78 16.92
N TYR A 4 -28.37 -6.75 17.66
CA TYR A 4 -28.11 -6.88 19.10
C TYR A 4 -26.85 -7.69 19.41
N ALA A 5 -26.49 -8.65 18.56
CA ALA A 5 -25.32 -9.52 18.76
C ALA A 5 -23.97 -8.80 18.65
N THR A 6 -23.88 -7.74 17.85
CA THR A 6 -22.64 -6.98 17.63
C THR A 6 -22.25 -6.09 18.81
N ALA A 7 -23.20 -5.64 19.62
CA ALA A 7 -22.92 -4.88 20.85
C ALA A 7 -22.31 -5.75 21.96
N PHE A 8 -22.58 -7.06 21.94
CA PHE A 8 -22.05 -8.01 22.91
C PHE A 8 -20.78 -8.73 22.45
N PHE A 9 -20.37 -8.61 21.18
CA PHE A 9 -19.20 -9.27 20.60
C PHE A 9 -17.91 -9.06 21.42
N GLY A 10 -17.63 -7.83 21.85
CA GLY A 10 -16.44 -7.53 22.67
C GLY A 10 -16.51 -8.11 24.09
N ARG A 11 -17.73 -8.29 24.64
CA ARG A 11 -17.94 -8.86 25.98
C ARG A 11 -17.97 -10.39 25.97
N ILE A 12 -18.55 -10.98 24.93
CA ILE A 12 -18.62 -12.44 24.72
C ILE A 12 -17.23 -12.99 24.37
N SER A 13 -16.47 -12.31 23.50
CA SER A 13 -15.09 -12.69 23.18
C SER A 13 -14.16 -12.61 24.39
N HIS A 14 -14.44 -11.74 25.35
CA HIS A 14 -13.65 -11.62 26.59
C HIS A 14 -14.10 -12.61 27.67
N ALA A 15 -15.39 -12.96 27.73
CA ALA A 15 -15.94 -13.89 28.72
C ALA A 15 -15.74 -15.38 28.34
N LEU A 16 -15.59 -15.68 27.05
CA LEU A 16 -15.43 -17.05 26.53
C LEU A 16 -14.01 -17.37 26.05
N GLY A 17 -13.02 -16.51 26.32
CA GLY A 17 -11.64 -16.69 25.85
C GLY A 17 -10.98 -18.00 26.30
N ASP A 18 -11.46 -18.60 27.40
CA ASP A 18 -10.96 -19.88 27.92
C ASP A 18 -11.74 -21.10 27.38
N VAL A 19 -12.85 -20.91 26.66
CA VAL A 19 -13.79 -21.97 26.26
C VAL A 19 -13.99 -22.05 24.74
N LEU A 20 -13.81 -20.95 24.00
CA LEU A 20 -14.03 -20.90 22.56
C LEU A 20 -12.88 -20.18 21.84
N ASP A 21 -12.28 -20.87 20.87
CA ASP A 21 -11.24 -20.32 20.02
C ASP A 21 -11.77 -19.16 19.14
N LYS A 22 -11.00 -18.07 19.10
CA LYS A 22 -11.29 -16.86 18.32
C LYS A 22 -11.40 -17.16 16.83
N HIS A 23 -10.71 -18.20 16.34
CA HIS A 23 -10.81 -18.66 14.96
C HIS A 23 -12.14 -19.37 14.67
N SER A 24 -12.67 -20.16 15.60
CA SER A 24 -13.98 -20.82 15.47
C SER A 24 -15.13 -19.81 15.46
N LEU A 25 -15.01 -18.72 16.23
CA LEU A 25 -16.04 -17.69 16.32
C LEU A 25 -16.10 -16.79 15.06
N LEU A 26 -14.95 -16.56 14.43
CA LEU A 26 -14.86 -15.92 13.12
C LEU A 26 -15.37 -16.83 11.99
N ALA A 27 -15.10 -18.15 12.06
CA ALA A 27 -15.66 -19.13 11.13
C ALA A 27 -17.19 -19.24 11.23
N TYR A 28 -17.74 -19.17 12.45
CA TYR A 28 -19.19 -19.17 12.69
C TYR A 28 -19.89 -17.95 12.09
N LEU A 29 -19.26 -16.78 12.16
CA LEU A 29 -19.81 -15.54 11.59
C LEU A 29 -19.65 -15.44 10.07
N SER A 30 -18.67 -16.14 9.49
CA SER A 30 -18.50 -16.21 8.04
C SER A 30 -19.42 -17.25 7.37
N HIS A 31 -19.86 -18.28 8.11
CA HIS A 31 -20.77 -19.33 7.63
C HIS A 31 -22.23 -19.09 8.09
N GLY A 32 -22.72 -17.86 7.93
CA GLY A 32 -24.08 -17.50 8.31
C GLY A 32 -25.15 -18.42 7.70
N GLY A 33 -25.59 -19.41 8.48
CA GLY A 33 -26.80 -20.18 8.26
C GLY A 33 -26.63 -21.49 7.49
N ASP A 34 -25.91 -22.47 8.04
CA ASP A 34 -26.30 -23.87 7.83
C ASP A 34 -25.85 -24.74 9.01
N TRP A 35 -26.78 -25.17 9.86
CA TRP A 35 -26.54 -26.19 10.87
C TRP A 35 -27.36 -27.42 10.49
N GLY A 36 -26.66 -28.44 10.06
CA GLY A 36 -27.19 -29.77 9.85
C GLY A 36 -26.06 -30.80 9.83
N SER A 37 -25.27 -30.90 10.91
CA SER A 37 -24.69 -32.16 11.42
C SER A 37 -23.89 -31.91 12.71
N GLU A 38 -24.15 -32.78 13.69
CA GLU A 38 -23.62 -32.78 15.06
C GLU A 38 -22.08 -32.83 15.12
N VAL A 39 -21.48 -32.01 15.99
CA VAL A 39 -20.09 -32.18 16.44
C VAL A 39 -20.14 -32.79 17.85
N GLU A 40 -19.79 -34.08 17.95
CA GLU A 40 -19.49 -34.73 19.22
C GLU A 40 -18.27 -34.08 19.88
N SER A 41 -18.46 -33.65 21.13
CA SER A 41 -17.40 -33.21 22.03
C SER A 41 -16.54 -34.40 22.47
N LYS A 42 -15.25 -34.41 22.12
CA LYS A 42 -14.24 -35.24 22.80
C LYS A 42 -13.15 -34.35 23.37
N SER A 43 -13.18 -34.22 24.70
CA SER A 43 -12.10 -33.73 25.54
C SER A 43 -10.95 -34.75 25.62
N GLY A 44 -9.70 -34.32 25.43
CA GLY A 44 -8.49 -35.10 25.71
C GLY A 44 -7.19 -34.33 25.38
N PRO A 45 -6.02 -34.75 25.89
CA PRO A 45 -5.49 -34.24 27.15
C PRO A 45 -4.22 -33.37 27.03
N ARG A 46 -3.92 -32.63 28.11
CA ARG A 46 -2.70 -31.84 28.36
C ARG A 46 -1.43 -32.49 27.81
N LEU A 47 -0.72 -31.79 26.91
CA LEU A 47 0.60 -32.22 26.45
C LEU A 47 1.66 -31.97 27.53
N ALA A 48 2.26 -33.07 27.99
CA ALA A 48 3.54 -33.09 28.68
C ALA A 48 4.68 -32.73 27.71
N ALA A 49 5.69 -32.06 28.24
CA ALA A 49 6.87 -31.59 27.52
C ALA A 49 7.71 -32.74 26.93
N LEU A 50 8.12 -32.59 25.67
CA LEU A 50 9.20 -33.35 25.00
C LEU A 50 9.98 -32.39 24.07
N PRO A 51 11.24 -32.72 23.71
CA PRO A 51 12.36 -31.79 23.75
C PRO A 51 12.68 -31.15 22.39
N ALA A 52 13.41 -30.05 22.47
CA ALA A 52 13.87 -29.22 21.38
C ALA A 52 14.77 -29.96 20.39
N THR A 53 14.34 -30.04 19.13
CA THR A 53 15.23 -30.07 17.95
C THR A 53 14.43 -29.70 16.69
N GLU A 54 14.98 -28.76 15.90
CA GLU A 54 14.58 -28.35 14.54
C GLU A 54 13.35 -27.41 14.37
N GLY A 55 13.46 -26.19 14.89
CA GLY A 55 12.42 -25.14 14.80
C GLY A 55 12.61 -24.12 13.66
N GLN A 56 12.40 -24.51 12.40
CA GLN A 56 12.28 -23.55 11.28
C GLN A 56 11.14 -23.82 10.27
N PRO A 57 10.75 -25.07 9.92
CA PRO A 57 9.69 -25.30 8.93
C PRO A 57 8.28 -24.93 9.42
N GLU A 58 7.97 -25.21 10.70
CA GLU A 58 6.62 -25.07 11.25
C GLU A 58 6.22 -23.61 11.51
N ALA A 59 7.15 -22.77 11.96
CA ALA A 59 6.91 -21.34 12.16
C ALA A 59 6.65 -20.62 10.83
N SER A 60 7.35 -21.01 9.77
CA SER A 60 7.17 -20.51 8.40
C SER A 60 5.76 -20.78 7.87
N ALA A 61 5.31 -22.03 8.01
CA ALA A 61 3.99 -22.45 7.56
C ALA A 61 2.88 -21.75 8.37
N TYR A 62 3.08 -21.54 9.67
CA TYR A 62 2.12 -20.86 10.53
C TYR A 62 1.92 -19.38 10.16
N VAL A 63 3.00 -18.62 9.92
CA VAL A 63 2.91 -17.20 9.54
C VAL A 63 2.30 -17.04 8.16
N LEU A 64 2.73 -17.85 7.18
CA LEU A 64 2.15 -17.81 5.84
C LEU A 64 0.67 -18.23 5.86
N GLY A 65 0.31 -19.23 6.67
CA GLY A 65 -1.08 -19.62 6.91
C GLY A 65 -1.92 -18.50 7.53
N SER A 66 -1.36 -17.76 8.50
CA SER A 66 -2.02 -16.61 9.12
C SER A 66 -2.22 -15.46 8.14
N VAL A 67 -1.20 -15.14 7.34
CA VAL A 67 -1.29 -14.13 6.28
C VAL A 67 -2.34 -14.53 5.25
N LYS A 68 -2.31 -15.78 4.77
CA LYS A 68 -3.30 -16.32 3.83
C LYS A 68 -4.72 -16.21 4.37
N PHE A 69 -4.96 -16.67 5.61
CA PHE A 69 -6.26 -16.56 6.26
C PHE A 69 -6.77 -15.11 6.32
N ILE A 70 -5.88 -14.16 6.57
CA ILE A 70 -6.23 -12.74 6.60
C ILE A 70 -6.58 -12.22 5.21
N LEU A 71 -5.83 -12.60 4.17
CA LEU A 71 -6.14 -12.24 2.79
C LEU A 71 -7.50 -12.79 2.33
N ASP A 72 -7.79 -14.06 2.66
CA ASP A 72 -9.08 -14.71 2.40
C ASP A 72 -10.22 -14.00 3.15
N SER A 73 -9.98 -13.63 4.41
CA SER A 73 -10.92 -12.85 5.21
C SER A 73 -11.20 -11.48 4.59
N VAL A 74 -10.18 -10.78 4.09
CA VAL A 74 -10.33 -9.49 3.41
C VAL A 74 -11.19 -9.61 2.15
N LYS A 75 -11.04 -10.71 1.39
CA LYS A 75 -11.90 -11.01 0.24
C LYS A 75 -13.37 -11.17 0.62
N SER A 76 -13.67 -11.97 1.64
CA SER A 76 -15.06 -12.17 2.07
C SER A 76 -15.71 -10.86 2.56
N LEU A 77 -14.93 -10.00 3.24
CA LEU A 77 -15.39 -8.68 3.69
C LEU A 77 -15.74 -7.73 2.54
N TRP A 78 -15.12 -7.87 1.36
CA TRP A 78 -15.41 -7.00 0.20
C TRP A 78 -16.86 -7.10 -0.26
N GLN A 79 -17.48 -8.28 -0.19
CA GLN A 79 -18.89 -8.41 -0.55
C GLN A 79 -19.79 -7.56 0.36
N LEU A 80 -19.48 -7.51 1.65
CA LEU A 80 -20.20 -6.65 2.61
C LEU A 80 -20.02 -5.16 2.31
N VAL A 81 -18.89 -4.74 1.72
CA VAL A 81 -18.69 -3.36 1.24
C VAL A 81 -19.68 -3.04 0.13
N LYS A 82 -19.89 -3.95 -0.83
CA LYS A 82 -20.88 -3.77 -1.90
C LYS A 82 -22.30 -3.63 -1.37
N PHE A 83 -22.63 -4.33 -0.27
CA PHE A 83 -23.92 -4.19 0.42
C PHE A 83 -24.04 -2.95 1.33
N GLY A 84 -23.01 -2.11 1.42
CA GLY A 84 -23.04 -0.88 2.20
C GLY A 84 -22.70 -1.04 3.70
N CYS A 85 -22.22 -2.21 4.14
CA CYS A 85 -21.80 -2.47 5.52
C CYS A 85 -20.38 -1.92 5.83
N THR A 86 -20.08 -0.70 5.40
CA THR A 86 -18.72 -0.13 5.42
C THR A 86 -18.15 0.01 6.82
N ARG A 87 -18.98 0.36 7.82
CA ARG A 87 -18.55 0.56 9.21
C ARG A 87 -18.09 -0.75 9.86
N GLU A 88 -18.82 -1.82 9.64
CA GLU A 88 -18.54 -3.16 10.14
C GLU A 88 -17.27 -3.71 9.50
N VAL A 89 -17.14 -3.56 8.17
CA VAL A 89 -15.94 -3.95 7.43
C VAL A 89 -14.71 -3.18 7.93
N LEU A 90 -14.81 -1.86 8.14
CA LEU A 90 -13.69 -1.07 8.67
C LEU A 90 -13.24 -1.49 10.08
N LYS A 91 -14.16 -1.99 10.91
CA LYS A 91 -13.83 -2.59 12.22
C LYS A 91 -13.12 -3.93 12.04
N ALA A 92 -13.64 -4.82 11.19
CA ALA A 92 -13.02 -6.11 10.91
C ALA A 92 -11.59 -5.94 10.34
N LEU A 93 -11.41 -5.04 9.38
CA LEU A 93 -10.09 -4.69 8.82
C LEU A 93 -9.15 -4.01 9.83
N ARG A 94 -9.67 -3.47 10.95
CA ARG A 94 -8.83 -3.01 12.07
C ARG A 94 -8.33 -4.21 12.87
N CYS A 95 -9.20 -5.15 13.19
CA CYS A 95 -8.81 -6.39 13.88
C CYS A 95 -7.77 -7.18 13.08
N CYS A 96 -7.96 -7.35 11.76
CA CYS A 96 -6.97 -8.03 10.90
C CYS A 96 -5.60 -7.34 10.94
N LYS A 97 -5.59 -6.01 10.92
CA LYS A 97 -4.36 -5.22 11.03
C LYS A 97 -3.67 -5.48 12.37
N GLU A 98 -4.41 -5.43 13.48
CA GLU A 98 -3.88 -5.66 14.83
C GLU A 98 -3.31 -7.07 14.97
N SER A 99 -3.98 -8.10 14.44
CA SER A 99 -3.48 -9.47 14.41
C SER A 99 -2.19 -9.63 13.57
N LEU A 100 -2.00 -8.87 12.49
CA LEU A 100 -0.73 -8.91 11.74
C LEU A 100 0.42 -8.25 12.50
N TRP A 101 0.15 -7.22 13.30
CA TRP A 101 1.19 -6.56 14.09
C TRP A 101 1.76 -7.48 15.16
N THR A 102 0.94 -8.34 15.78
CA THR A 102 1.44 -9.33 16.74
C THR A 102 2.36 -10.34 16.06
N VAL A 103 1.99 -10.82 14.88
CA VAL A 103 2.81 -11.76 14.09
C VAL A 103 4.14 -11.14 13.64
N GLN A 104 4.15 -9.86 13.25
CA GLN A 104 5.36 -9.17 12.78
C GLN A 104 6.37 -8.90 13.91
N ALA A 105 5.90 -8.68 15.14
CA ALA A 105 6.78 -8.40 16.28
C ALA A 105 7.62 -9.63 16.69
N ASP A 106 7.09 -10.83 16.47
CA ASP A 106 7.67 -12.07 16.96
C ASP A 106 8.67 -12.70 15.97
N LEU A 107 8.58 -12.39 14.67
CA LEU A 107 9.36 -13.09 13.62
C LEU A 107 9.83 -12.14 12.48
N PRO A 108 11.04 -11.56 12.58
CA PRO A 108 11.55 -10.60 11.59
C PRO A 108 11.82 -11.20 10.20
N GLU A 109 11.98 -12.52 10.07
CA GLU A 109 12.20 -13.21 8.78
C GLU A 109 10.97 -13.14 7.86
N TYR A 110 9.76 -13.03 8.41
CA TYR A 110 8.50 -12.95 7.63
C TYR A 110 7.96 -11.52 7.49
N THR A 111 8.81 -10.52 7.77
CA THR A 111 8.46 -9.10 7.69
C THR A 111 7.86 -8.73 6.33
N SER A 112 8.32 -9.34 5.22
CA SER A 112 7.88 -9.00 3.87
C SER A 112 6.42 -9.38 3.60
N ALA A 113 6.01 -10.62 3.93
CA ALA A 113 4.64 -11.10 3.73
C ALA A 113 3.64 -10.35 4.63
N ALA A 114 4.02 -10.11 5.89
CA ALA A 114 3.23 -9.30 6.80
C ALA A 114 3.12 -7.83 6.33
N ALA A 115 4.22 -7.24 5.87
CA ALA A 115 4.22 -5.88 5.31
C ALA A 115 3.32 -5.78 4.07
N PHE A 116 3.35 -6.79 3.20
CA PHE A 116 2.45 -6.87 2.06
C PHE A 116 0.99 -6.90 2.51
N ALA A 117 0.63 -7.83 3.41
CA ALA A 117 -0.73 -7.97 3.91
C ALA A 117 -1.23 -6.68 4.60
N LEU A 118 -0.36 -5.98 5.34
CA LEU A 118 -0.68 -4.68 5.94
C LEU A 118 -0.99 -3.61 4.90
N GLN A 119 -0.22 -3.54 3.80
CA GLN A 119 -0.49 -2.62 2.70
C GLN A 119 -1.77 -3.00 1.95
N TYR A 120 -2.02 -4.29 1.74
CA TYR A 120 -3.25 -4.77 1.11
C TYR A 120 -4.50 -4.47 1.95
N ILE A 121 -4.46 -4.70 3.26
CA ILE A 121 -5.54 -4.26 4.17
C ILE A 121 -5.73 -2.76 4.07
N ARG A 122 -4.66 -1.97 3.96
CA ARG A 122 -4.76 -0.52 3.79
C ARG A 122 -5.45 -0.14 2.48
N VAL A 123 -5.16 -0.83 1.38
CA VAL A 123 -5.88 -0.69 0.09
C VAL A 123 -7.37 -0.93 0.30
N VAL A 124 -7.77 -2.07 0.88
CA VAL A 124 -9.18 -2.41 1.04
C VAL A 124 -9.89 -1.46 2.01
N LYS A 125 -9.21 -0.95 3.05
CA LYS A 125 -9.77 0.10 3.94
C LYS A 125 -10.01 1.41 3.19
N LEU A 126 -9.09 1.81 2.31
CA LEU A 126 -9.25 3.03 1.50
C LEU A 126 -10.37 2.84 0.49
N LEU A 127 -10.40 1.70 -0.22
CA LEU A 127 -11.48 1.33 -1.13
C LEU A 127 -12.82 1.34 -0.41
N THR A 128 -12.94 0.72 0.77
CA THR A 128 -14.19 0.71 1.55
C THR A 128 -14.72 2.11 1.84
N LYS A 129 -13.82 3.04 2.22
CA LYS A 129 -14.19 4.45 2.45
C LYS A 129 -14.62 5.13 1.18
N ILE A 130 -13.88 4.93 0.08
CA ILE A 130 -14.21 5.49 -1.23
C ILE A 130 -15.58 4.96 -1.69
N TRP A 131 -15.80 3.66 -1.59
CA TRP A 131 -17.01 2.95 -2.04
C TRP A 131 -18.29 3.46 -1.36
N GLU A 132 -18.21 3.88 -0.10
CA GLU A 132 -19.33 4.50 0.63
C GLU A 132 -19.91 5.72 -0.13
N HIS A 133 -19.05 6.47 -0.82
CA HIS A 133 -19.45 7.61 -1.64
C HIS A 133 -20.08 7.22 -2.99
N PHE A 134 -19.84 5.99 -3.45
CA PHE A 134 -20.38 5.49 -4.72
C PHE A 134 -21.70 4.74 -4.53
N VAL A 135 -21.82 3.93 -3.47
CA VAL A 135 -22.99 3.06 -3.22
C VAL A 135 -24.20 3.81 -2.66
N ILE A 136 -24.01 4.91 -1.92
CA ILE A 136 -25.12 5.65 -1.30
C ILE A 136 -25.52 6.83 -2.20
N PRO A 137 -26.62 6.78 -2.97
CA PRO A 137 -27.11 7.93 -3.71
C PRO A 137 -27.95 8.77 -2.74
N ARG A 138 -27.32 9.42 -1.75
CA ARG A 138 -28.03 10.36 -0.87
C ARG A 138 -27.75 11.79 -1.29
N LYS A 139 -28.84 12.57 -1.29
CA LYS A 139 -29.01 14.00 -1.58
C LYS A 139 -28.11 14.97 -0.78
N TRP A 140 -26.99 14.51 -0.23
CA TRP A 140 -26.13 15.25 0.67
C TRP A 140 -24.74 15.34 0.04
N HIS A 141 -24.21 16.57 -0.01
CA HIS A 141 -22.77 16.91 -0.12
C HIS A 141 -22.29 17.56 -1.44
N MET A 142 -22.64 18.84 -1.60
CA MET A 142 -21.79 19.88 -2.20
C MET A 142 -20.56 20.25 -1.34
N LYS A 143 -20.20 19.46 -0.30
CA LYS A 143 -19.16 19.81 0.70
C LYS A 143 -18.06 18.75 0.96
N ARG A 144 -18.05 17.60 0.28
CA ARG A 144 -17.09 16.50 0.57
C ARG A 144 -16.28 15.97 -0.63
N THR A 145 -16.36 16.61 -1.80
CA THR A 145 -15.65 16.17 -3.01
C THR A 145 -14.12 16.10 -2.80
N GLY A 146 -13.54 17.05 -2.05
CA GLY A 146 -12.09 17.05 -1.76
C GLY A 146 -11.61 15.89 -0.87
N ASP A 147 -12.48 15.28 -0.05
CA ASP A 147 -12.10 14.15 0.80
C ASP A 147 -11.95 12.86 -0.04
N VAL A 148 -12.81 12.66 -1.04
CA VAL A 148 -12.75 11.52 -1.96
C VAL A 148 -11.49 11.58 -2.83
N GLU A 149 -11.17 12.75 -3.38
CA GLU A 149 -9.95 12.93 -4.18
C GLU A 149 -8.69 12.64 -3.36
N LEU A 150 -8.64 13.12 -2.11
CA LEU A 150 -7.54 12.83 -1.20
C LEU A 150 -7.44 11.34 -0.82
N LEU A 151 -8.58 10.66 -0.67
CA LEU A 151 -8.62 9.21 -0.46
C LEU A 151 -8.11 8.44 -1.70
N LEU A 152 -8.49 8.87 -2.91
CA LEU A 152 -8.03 8.27 -4.17
C LEU A 152 -6.53 8.45 -4.36
N GLN A 153 -5.99 9.64 -4.09
CA GLN A 153 -4.54 9.87 -4.12
C GLN A 153 -3.79 9.00 -3.10
N LYS A 154 -4.38 8.77 -1.91
CA LYS A 154 -3.82 7.84 -0.91
C LYS A 154 -3.88 6.40 -1.40
N LEU A 155 -4.98 5.99 -2.04
CA LEU A 155 -5.16 4.66 -2.61
C LEU A 155 -4.11 4.38 -3.68
N GLU A 156 -3.97 5.28 -4.65
CA GLU A 156 -2.99 5.18 -5.73
C GLU A 156 -1.58 5.00 -5.17
N LYS A 157 -1.17 5.84 -4.19
CA LYS A 157 0.15 5.71 -3.55
C LYS A 157 0.39 4.34 -2.92
N VAL A 158 -0.61 3.77 -2.26
CA VAL A 158 -0.49 2.45 -1.62
C VAL A 158 -0.46 1.33 -2.66
N LEU A 159 -1.22 1.46 -3.75
CA LEU A 159 -1.20 0.49 -4.86
C LEU A 159 0.13 0.50 -5.61
N LEU A 160 0.70 1.68 -5.86
CA LEU A 160 2.05 1.81 -6.41
C LEU A 160 3.09 1.21 -5.44
N ALA A 161 2.90 1.38 -4.13
CA ALA A 161 3.74 0.71 -3.14
C ALA A 161 3.66 -0.82 -3.23
N LEU A 162 2.45 -1.39 -3.34
CA LEU A 162 2.28 -2.84 -3.56
C LEU A 162 2.95 -3.32 -4.85
N ARG A 163 2.87 -2.54 -5.93
CA ARG A 163 3.43 -2.91 -7.22
C ARG A 163 4.96 -2.89 -7.27
N TYR A 164 5.59 -1.95 -6.58
CA TYR A 164 7.03 -1.71 -6.77
C TYR A 164 7.88 -1.93 -5.52
N GLN A 165 7.32 -1.95 -4.30
CA GLN A 165 8.13 -2.21 -3.09
C GLN A 165 8.30 -3.71 -2.79
N PHE A 166 7.68 -4.60 -3.56
CA PHE A 166 7.75 -6.03 -3.33
C PHE A 166 8.35 -6.72 -4.54
N VAL A 167 9.44 -7.45 -4.31
CA VAL A 167 10.15 -8.23 -5.33
C VAL A 167 9.78 -9.70 -5.18
N GLY A 168 9.61 -10.39 -6.30
CA GLY A 168 9.26 -11.81 -6.33
C GLY A 168 7.75 -12.07 -6.31
N LEU A 169 6.94 -11.07 -6.67
CA LEU A 169 5.53 -11.29 -6.98
C LEU A 169 5.41 -12.13 -8.25
N THR A 170 4.41 -12.99 -8.31
CA THR A 170 4.07 -13.72 -9.55
C THR A 170 3.41 -12.78 -10.55
N GLU A 171 3.42 -13.15 -11.83
CA GLU A 171 2.77 -12.38 -12.89
C GLU A 171 1.25 -12.25 -12.62
N GLU A 172 0.62 -13.26 -12.04
CA GLU A 172 -0.79 -13.22 -11.62
C GLU A 172 -1.03 -12.22 -10.49
N GLU A 173 -0.14 -12.18 -9.49
CA GLU A 173 -0.19 -11.23 -8.38
C GLU A 173 0.02 -9.78 -8.88
N GLU A 174 0.95 -9.57 -9.81
CA GLU A 174 1.18 -8.27 -10.46
C GLU A 174 0.00 -7.80 -11.30
N LEU A 175 -0.62 -8.71 -12.05
CA LEU A 175 -1.84 -8.45 -12.82
C LEU A 175 -2.98 -8.03 -11.89
N TYR A 176 -3.15 -8.73 -10.77
CA TYR A 176 -4.17 -8.39 -9.80
C TYR A 176 -3.97 -7.00 -9.18
N ILE A 177 -2.74 -6.64 -8.81
CA ILE A 177 -2.42 -5.28 -8.34
C ILE A 177 -2.69 -4.25 -9.44
N SER A 178 -2.42 -4.59 -10.70
CA SER A 178 -2.71 -3.75 -11.85
C SER A 178 -4.21 -3.56 -12.08
N GLU A 179 -5.04 -4.58 -11.84
CA GLU A 179 -6.50 -4.44 -11.87
C GLU A 179 -7.02 -3.50 -10.78
N LEU A 180 -6.45 -3.55 -9.57
CA LEU A 180 -6.77 -2.59 -8.51
C LEU A 180 -6.36 -1.16 -8.88
N LEU A 181 -5.24 -0.98 -9.58
CA LEU A 181 -4.84 0.31 -10.15
C LEU A 181 -5.86 0.81 -11.19
N LEU A 182 -6.27 -0.06 -12.13
CA LEU A 182 -7.31 0.27 -13.11
C LEU A 182 -8.61 0.71 -12.43
N LEU A 183 -9.06 -0.03 -11.41
CA LEU A 183 -10.22 0.36 -10.61
C LEU A 183 -10.03 1.75 -9.98
N SER A 184 -8.86 2.03 -9.39
CA SER A 184 -8.58 3.33 -8.78
C SER A 184 -8.66 4.48 -9.78
N TYR A 185 -8.22 4.27 -11.02
CA TYR A 185 -8.32 5.27 -12.09
C TYR A 185 -9.77 5.47 -12.54
N ILE A 186 -10.57 4.41 -12.65
CA ILE A 186 -12.01 4.50 -12.96
C ILE A 186 -12.78 5.25 -11.86
N LEU A 187 -12.50 4.96 -10.59
CA LEU A 187 -13.08 5.69 -9.46
C LEU A 187 -12.67 7.17 -9.47
N SER A 188 -11.43 7.47 -9.87
CA SER A 188 -10.95 8.85 -10.02
C SER A 188 -11.69 9.58 -11.14
N LEU A 189 -11.79 8.96 -12.32
CA LEU A 189 -12.47 9.55 -13.48
C LEU A 189 -13.98 9.71 -13.28
N SER A 190 -14.60 8.91 -12.40
CA SER A 190 -16.03 9.01 -12.09
C SER A 190 -16.36 9.98 -10.95
N SER A 191 -15.37 10.40 -10.14
CA SER A 191 -15.57 11.32 -9.01
C SER A 191 -15.14 12.76 -9.28
N SER A 192 -14.14 12.98 -10.13
CA SER A 192 -13.66 14.32 -10.52
C SER A 192 -14.00 14.65 -11.98
N HIS A 193 -13.72 15.89 -12.40
CA HIS A 193 -13.62 16.18 -13.83
C HIS A 193 -12.56 15.27 -14.47
N ILE A 194 -12.80 14.88 -15.73
CA ILE A 194 -11.91 13.99 -16.49
C ILE A 194 -10.51 14.60 -16.53
N ASN A 195 -9.53 13.88 -15.96
CA ASN A 195 -8.13 14.29 -15.92
C ASN A 195 -7.33 13.52 -16.97
N CYS A 196 -6.76 14.24 -17.95
CA CYS A 196 -5.96 13.64 -19.03
C CYS A 196 -4.80 12.78 -18.50
N LYS A 197 -4.21 13.13 -17.34
CA LYS A 197 -3.15 12.31 -16.72
C LYS A 197 -3.69 10.96 -16.27
N THR A 198 -4.86 10.95 -15.65
CA THR A 198 -5.51 9.72 -15.17
C THR A 198 -5.99 8.86 -16.34
N LEU A 199 -6.47 9.47 -17.43
CA LEU A 199 -6.77 8.76 -18.68
C LEU A 199 -5.53 8.12 -19.30
N TYR A 200 -4.43 8.85 -19.35
CA TYR A 200 -3.17 8.30 -19.85
C TYR A 200 -2.72 7.11 -18.99
N LYS A 201 -2.73 7.24 -17.66
CA LYS A 201 -2.40 6.13 -16.74
C LYS A 201 -3.32 4.93 -16.93
N LEU A 202 -4.63 5.15 -17.09
CA LEU A 202 -5.60 4.11 -17.39
C LEU A 202 -5.24 3.38 -18.69
N SER A 203 -4.98 4.16 -19.75
CA SER A 203 -4.62 3.65 -21.08
C SER A 203 -3.33 2.83 -21.04
N THR A 204 -2.25 3.34 -20.45
CA THR A 204 -0.97 2.61 -20.37
C THR A 204 -1.05 1.39 -19.47
N THR A 205 -1.86 1.44 -18.40
CA THR A 205 -2.03 0.29 -17.51
C THR A 205 -2.86 -0.80 -18.19
N ILE A 206 -3.91 -0.47 -18.94
CA ILE A 206 -4.71 -1.48 -19.64
C ILE A 206 -3.90 -2.15 -20.76
N THR A 207 -3.04 -1.40 -21.46
CA THR A 207 -2.22 -1.97 -22.53
C THR A 207 -1.19 -2.91 -21.96
N TYR A 208 -0.56 -2.54 -20.84
CA TYR A 208 0.33 -3.42 -20.09
C TYR A 208 -0.38 -4.70 -19.59
N VAL A 209 -1.58 -4.57 -19.00
CA VAL A 209 -2.37 -5.72 -18.54
C VAL A 209 -2.71 -6.65 -19.71
N ASN A 210 -3.15 -6.10 -20.84
CA ASN A 210 -3.47 -6.89 -22.03
C ASN A 210 -2.23 -7.54 -22.65
N SER A 211 -1.08 -6.86 -22.71
CA SER A 211 0.14 -7.44 -23.25
C SER A 211 0.63 -8.60 -22.39
N LEU A 212 0.67 -8.41 -21.06
CA LEU A 212 1.14 -9.43 -20.13
C LEU A 212 0.20 -10.65 -20.14
N ARG A 213 -1.12 -10.45 -20.16
CA ARG A 213 -2.09 -11.54 -20.27
C ARG A 213 -1.97 -12.31 -21.58
N ASN A 214 -1.80 -11.62 -22.70
CA ASN A 214 -1.66 -12.26 -24.01
C ASN A 214 -0.35 -13.06 -24.13
N GLU A 215 0.75 -12.53 -23.60
CA GLU A 215 2.04 -13.22 -23.58
C GLU A 215 2.00 -14.51 -22.73
N LYS A 216 1.21 -14.49 -21.65
CA LYS A 216 1.21 -15.54 -20.62
C LYS A 216 -0.05 -16.42 -20.62
N CYS A 217 -0.96 -16.18 -21.56
CA CYS A 217 -2.24 -16.89 -21.68
C CYS A 217 -3.08 -16.89 -20.39
N ILE A 218 -3.01 -15.82 -19.59
CA ILE A 218 -3.75 -15.69 -18.33
C ILE A 218 -5.17 -15.20 -18.64
N ALA A 219 -6.18 -15.85 -18.05
CA ALA A 219 -7.58 -15.51 -18.28
C ALA A 219 -7.91 -14.09 -17.83
N SER A 220 -8.68 -13.37 -18.65
CA SER A 220 -9.08 -12.01 -18.35
C SER A 220 -10.29 -11.94 -17.43
N SER A 221 -10.21 -11.11 -16.38
CA SER A 221 -11.39 -10.72 -15.60
C SER A 221 -12.40 -9.96 -16.48
N GLU A 222 -13.69 -10.14 -16.16
CA GLU A 222 -14.78 -9.47 -16.87
C GLU A 222 -14.65 -7.94 -16.83
N PHE A 223 -14.23 -7.41 -15.68
CA PHE A 223 -13.95 -5.99 -15.48
C PHE A 223 -12.94 -5.46 -16.51
N VAL A 224 -11.81 -6.16 -16.70
CA VAL A 224 -10.78 -5.73 -17.65
C VAL A 224 -11.25 -5.86 -19.10
N ASN A 225 -11.99 -6.91 -19.44
CA ASN A 225 -12.54 -7.09 -20.79
C ASN A 225 -13.50 -5.94 -21.15
N GLN A 226 -14.44 -5.63 -20.26
CA GLN A 226 -15.37 -4.52 -20.47
C GLN A 226 -14.63 -3.18 -20.55
N LEU A 227 -13.60 -2.97 -19.71
CA LEU A 227 -12.78 -1.76 -19.77
C LEU A 227 -12.02 -1.63 -21.10
N ALA A 228 -11.41 -2.70 -21.58
CA ALA A 228 -10.68 -2.71 -22.85
C ALA A 228 -11.60 -2.42 -24.04
N GLU A 229 -12.82 -2.97 -24.02
CA GLU A 229 -13.85 -2.68 -25.02
C GLU A 229 -14.26 -1.20 -25.00
N LEU A 230 -14.52 -0.65 -23.80
CA LEU A 230 -14.90 0.76 -23.63
C LEU A 230 -13.80 1.71 -24.14
N LEU A 231 -12.53 1.38 -23.90
CA LEU A 231 -11.39 2.16 -24.41
C LEU A 231 -11.26 2.06 -25.93
N SER A 232 -11.47 0.87 -26.50
CA SER A 232 -11.41 0.63 -27.95
C SER A 232 -12.51 1.37 -28.73
N ARG A 233 -13.67 1.58 -28.09
CA ARG A 233 -14.81 2.33 -28.66
C ARG A 233 -14.58 3.85 -28.72
N GLY A 234 -13.43 4.35 -28.27
CA GLY A 234 -13.11 5.78 -28.37
C GLY A 234 -13.94 6.67 -27.45
N ILE A 235 -14.51 6.15 -26.36
CA ILE A 235 -15.30 6.93 -25.38
C ILE A 235 -14.48 8.09 -24.78
N PHE A 236 -13.14 8.02 -24.87
CA PHE A 236 -12.22 9.04 -24.40
C PHE A 236 -11.60 9.89 -25.52
N SER A 237 -11.99 9.69 -26.80
CA SER A 237 -11.48 10.46 -27.94
C SER A 237 -12.46 11.53 -28.40
N ASN A 238 -12.13 12.79 -28.06
CA ASN A 238 -12.57 14.08 -28.59
C ASN A 238 -14.05 14.35 -28.96
N ASN A 239 -14.53 15.44 -28.35
CA ASN A 239 -15.71 16.28 -28.62
C ASN A 239 -17.07 15.90 -28.02
N GLU A 240 -17.24 14.72 -27.43
CA GLU A 240 -18.34 14.44 -26.50
C GLU A 240 -17.80 14.37 -25.07
N ILE A 241 -17.70 15.54 -24.42
CA ILE A 241 -17.08 15.78 -23.10
C ILE A 241 -17.80 15.05 -21.95
N SER A 242 -18.85 14.26 -22.20
CA SER A 242 -19.49 13.45 -21.18
C SER A 242 -19.03 11.99 -21.30
N CYS A 243 -17.85 11.67 -20.77
CA CYS A 243 -17.72 10.32 -20.21
C CYS A 243 -18.84 10.20 -19.17
N ASN A 244 -19.84 9.37 -19.47
CA ASN A 244 -20.98 9.21 -18.57
C ASN A 244 -20.42 8.62 -17.28
N SER A 245 -20.30 9.43 -16.23
CA SER A 245 -19.87 9.01 -14.89
C SER A 245 -20.63 7.76 -14.41
N LEU A 246 -21.86 7.59 -14.91
CA LEU A 246 -22.69 6.40 -14.78
C LEU A 246 -22.09 5.14 -15.42
N GLN A 247 -21.56 5.20 -16.64
CA GLN A 247 -20.92 4.05 -17.31
C GLN A 247 -19.64 3.62 -16.56
N LEU A 248 -18.83 4.58 -16.11
CA LEU A 248 -17.66 4.28 -15.29
C LEU A 248 -18.05 3.66 -13.94
N ARG A 249 -19.15 4.13 -13.34
CA ARG A 249 -19.68 3.56 -12.10
C ARG A 249 -20.17 2.12 -12.33
N ASN A 250 -20.93 1.87 -13.39
CA ASN A 250 -21.39 0.53 -13.74
C ASN A 250 -20.21 -0.43 -13.94
N LEU A 251 -19.15 0.03 -14.60
CA LEU A 251 -17.92 -0.76 -14.75
C LEU A 251 -17.27 -1.06 -13.40
N ALA A 252 -17.22 -0.10 -12.48
CA ALA A 252 -16.70 -0.33 -11.13
C ALA A 252 -17.53 -1.36 -10.36
N ASP A 253 -18.84 -1.46 -10.59
CA ASP A 253 -19.71 -2.45 -9.93
C ASP A 253 -19.40 -3.89 -10.36
N VAL A 254 -18.93 -4.09 -11.60
CA VAL A 254 -18.49 -5.39 -12.15
C VAL A 254 -17.21 -5.89 -11.47
N PHE A 255 -16.38 -4.99 -10.91
CA PHE A 255 -15.13 -5.37 -10.26
C PHE A 255 -15.37 -6.31 -9.07
N ALA A 256 -14.64 -7.42 -9.01
CA ALA A 256 -14.64 -8.35 -7.89
C ALA A 256 -13.23 -8.50 -7.33
N LEU A 257 -13.13 -8.69 -6.02
CA LEU A 257 -11.87 -9.00 -5.37
C LEU A 257 -11.55 -10.47 -5.61
N ASN A 258 -10.49 -10.76 -6.37
CA ASN A 258 -10.00 -12.12 -6.59
C ASN A 258 -9.30 -12.69 -5.34
N ASP A 259 -9.13 -14.01 -5.33
CA ASP A 259 -8.27 -14.68 -4.35
C ASP A 259 -6.84 -14.16 -4.51
N PHE A 260 -6.27 -13.71 -3.40
CA PHE A 260 -4.88 -13.27 -3.37
C PHE A 260 -4.11 -14.19 -2.43
N SER A 261 -3.34 -15.12 -3.01
CA SER A 261 -2.50 -16.02 -2.24
C SER A 261 -1.04 -15.75 -2.57
N LEU A 262 -0.27 -15.32 -1.57
CA LEU A 262 1.18 -15.27 -1.69
C LEU A 262 1.71 -16.71 -1.78
N THR A 263 2.07 -17.11 -2.99
CA THR A 263 2.54 -18.49 -3.26
C THR A 263 4.04 -18.66 -3.04
N GLN A 264 4.79 -17.56 -2.98
CA GLN A 264 6.24 -17.53 -2.89
C GLN A 264 6.73 -16.53 -1.85
N THR A 265 8.00 -16.67 -1.45
CA THR A 265 8.69 -15.70 -0.58
C THR A 265 8.97 -14.41 -1.33
N ILE A 266 8.20 -13.38 -1.00
CA ILE A 266 8.42 -12.01 -1.48
C ILE A 266 9.45 -11.27 -0.63
N ARG A 267 10.17 -10.32 -1.23
CA ARG A 267 11.13 -9.44 -0.55
C ARG A 267 10.63 -8.02 -0.52
N TYR A 268 10.59 -7.40 0.66
CA TYR A 268 10.16 -6.03 0.85
C TYR A 268 11.33 -5.04 0.72
N ILE A 269 11.22 -4.10 -0.21
CA ILE A 269 12.16 -3.00 -0.42
C ILE A 269 11.81 -1.88 0.57
N LYS A 270 12.81 -1.49 1.37
CA LYS A 270 12.71 -0.35 2.28
C LYS A 270 14.05 0.37 2.40
N ALA A 271 13.99 1.59 2.91
CA ALA A 271 15.17 2.37 3.24
C ALA A 271 15.02 3.04 4.61
N ASP A 272 16.05 2.92 5.43
CA ASP A 272 16.17 3.64 6.69
C ASP A 272 17.19 4.78 6.53
N LEU A 273 16.78 6.00 6.86
CA LEU A 273 17.58 7.21 6.74
C LEU A 273 17.90 7.77 8.13
N VAL A 274 19.18 8.05 8.38
CA VAL A 274 19.67 8.72 9.59
C VAL A 274 20.52 9.91 9.16
N VAL A 275 20.32 11.06 9.80
CA VAL A 275 21.18 12.24 9.63
C VAL A 275 22.17 12.28 10.79
N GLN A 276 23.45 12.23 10.47
CA GLN A 276 24.52 12.15 11.47
C GLN A 276 24.76 13.51 12.14
N GLY A 277 25.11 13.50 13.42
CA GLY A 277 25.36 14.74 14.18
C GLY A 277 24.12 15.62 14.40
N PHE A 278 22.95 15.15 13.97
CA PHE A 278 21.67 15.75 14.29
C PHE A 278 20.96 14.92 15.36
N ASP A 279 20.51 15.58 16.40
CA ASP A 279 19.45 15.07 17.26
C ASP A 279 18.43 16.19 17.55
N SER A 280 17.31 15.86 18.19
CA SER A 280 16.25 16.82 18.48
C SER A 280 16.68 17.98 19.39
N VAL A 281 17.85 17.89 20.03
CA VAL A 281 18.40 18.88 20.97
C VAL A 281 19.52 19.71 20.30
N HIS A 282 20.24 19.12 19.36
CA HIS A 282 21.43 19.68 18.71
C HIS A 282 21.15 19.88 17.20
N PRO A 283 20.67 21.07 16.80
CA PRO A 283 20.45 21.38 15.39
C PRO A 283 21.79 21.50 14.64
N LEU A 284 21.76 21.20 13.35
CA LEU A 284 22.93 21.35 12.49
C LEU A 284 23.24 22.83 12.25
N ARG A 285 24.53 23.16 12.13
CA ARG A 285 24.95 24.55 11.89
C ARG A 285 25.15 24.81 10.40
N PHE A 286 24.79 26.03 9.96
CA PHE A 286 25.01 26.44 8.56
C PHE A 286 25.42 27.92 8.44
N ILE A 287 25.91 28.29 7.26
CA ILE A 287 26.21 29.68 6.90
C ILE A 287 25.11 30.16 5.95
N ARG A 288 24.51 31.32 6.24
CA ARG A 288 23.37 31.84 5.48
C ARG A 288 23.73 32.05 4.01
N GLY A 289 22.93 31.48 3.12
CA GLY A 289 23.10 31.61 1.66
C GLY A 289 24.26 30.83 1.06
N PHE A 290 24.92 29.96 1.83
CA PHE A 290 25.94 29.04 1.33
C PHE A 290 25.44 27.60 1.39
N PRO A 291 25.77 26.75 0.40
CA PRO A 291 25.40 25.35 0.42
C PRO A 291 25.83 24.67 1.71
N VAL A 292 24.94 23.83 2.26
CA VAL A 292 25.21 23.07 3.49
C VAL A 292 25.40 21.60 3.16
N GLY A 293 26.43 20.98 3.74
CA GLY A 293 26.61 19.54 3.69
C GLY A 293 25.75 18.87 4.75
N VAL A 294 24.90 17.93 4.34
CA VAL A 294 24.05 17.14 5.22
C VAL A 294 24.62 15.72 5.30
N PRO A 295 25.24 15.33 6.43
CA PRO A 295 25.82 14.00 6.59
C PRO A 295 24.72 12.98 6.84
N MET A 296 24.66 11.95 5.99
CA MET A 296 23.59 10.95 5.98
C MET A 296 24.16 9.54 6.04
N GLU A 297 23.44 8.68 6.75
CA GLU A 297 23.58 7.24 6.73
C GLU A 297 22.28 6.64 6.22
N ILE A 298 22.36 5.91 5.11
CA ILE A 298 21.24 5.25 4.46
C ILE A 298 21.44 3.74 4.54
N SER A 299 20.49 3.02 5.12
CA SER A 299 20.41 1.56 5.06
C SER A 299 19.34 1.14 4.06
N LEU A 300 19.75 0.48 2.98
CA LEU A 300 18.89 -0.02 1.90
C LEU A 300 18.70 -1.53 2.07
N PHE A 301 17.46 -2.00 1.91
CA PHE A 301 17.10 -3.41 2.05
C PHE A 301 16.47 -3.91 0.75
N ASN A 302 16.95 -5.04 0.22
CA ASN A 302 16.43 -5.69 -0.98
C ASN A 302 16.43 -4.83 -2.26
N VAL A 303 17.25 -3.77 -2.31
CA VAL A 303 17.43 -2.94 -3.51
C VAL A 303 18.40 -3.63 -4.48
N THR A 304 18.25 -3.42 -5.78
CA THR A 304 19.16 -3.90 -6.85
C THR A 304 19.66 -2.73 -7.72
N THR A 305 20.62 -2.98 -8.61
CA THR A 305 21.16 -1.99 -9.58
C THR A 305 20.11 -1.41 -10.51
N GLU A 306 19.00 -2.10 -10.74
CA GLU A 306 17.92 -1.66 -11.62
C GLU A 306 17.08 -0.53 -10.99
N HIS A 307 17.12 -0.42 -9.66
CA HIS A 307 16.35 0.57 -8.93
C HIS A 307 17.06 1.91 -8.92
N ARG A 308 16.43 2.92 -9.50
CA ARG A 308 16.92 4.31 -9.48
C ARG A 308 16.48 5.00 -8.20
N LEU A 309 17.43 5.32 -7.34
CA LEU A 309 17.20 5.94 -6.04
C LEU A 309 17.53 7.42 -6.03
N TRP A 310 16.73 8.18 -5.30
CA TRP A 310 16.85 9.62 -5.17
C TRP A 310 16.66 10.03 -3.71
N VAL A 311 17.56 10.86 -3.21
CA VAL A 311 17.31 11.64 -2.00
C VAL A 311 16.59 12.92 -2.41
N LYS A 312 15.42 13.15 -1.82
CA LYS A 312 14.67 14.38 -1.95
C LYS A 312 14.85 15.21 -0.69
N MET A 313 15.26 16.46 -0.87
CA MET A 313 15.41 17.45 0.19
C MET A 313 14.48 18.62 -0.08
N THR A 314 13.59 18.93 0.85
CA THR A 314 12.65 20.04 0.72
C THR A 314 12.79 20.97 1.91
N SER A 315 13.13 22.24 1.67
CA SER A 315 13.13 23.26 2.72
C SER A 315 11.71 23.67 3.11
N ASP A 316 11.56 24.28 4.27
CA ASP A 316 10.34 24.95 4.72
C ASP A 316 9.85 26.05 3.75
N GLN A 317 10.77 26.68 3.00
CA GLN A 317 10.46 27.64 1.94
C GLN A 317 9.94 26.99 0.64
N GLY A 318 9.86 25.66 0.59
CA GLY A 318 9.32 24.91 -0.56
C GLY A 318 10.35 24.61 -1.66
N LEU A 319 11.61 25.03 -1.51
CA LEU A 319 12.68 24.63 -2.44
C LEU A 319 12.92 23.14 -2.30
N THR A 320 12.87 22.42 -3.42
CA THR A 320 13.08 20.98 -3.46
C THR A 320 14.27 20.64 -4.35
N GLU A 321 15.22 19.90 -3.81
CA GLU A 321 16.38 19.37 -4.52
C GLU A 321 16.36 17.85 -4.53
N PHE A 322 16.92 17.28 -5.59
CA PHE A 322 17.04 15.84 -5.76
C PHE A 322 18.51 15.50 -5.97
N MET A 323 18.97 14.48 -5.25
CA MET A 323 20.29 13.89 -5.45
C MET A 323 20.12 12.43 -5.84
N TYR A 324 20.75 12.04 -6.95
CA TYR A 324 20.81 10.64 -7.35
C TYR A 324 21.72 9.87 -6.39
N VAL A 325 21.25 8.71 -5.92
CA VAL A 325 22.04 7.82 -5.07
C VAL A 325 22.64 6.75 -5.96
N ASP A 326 23.93 6.89 -6.24
CA ASP A 326 24.67 5.83 -6.92
C ASP A 326 25.06 4.75 -5.92
N VAL A 327 24.70 3.50 -6.23
CA VAL A 327 24.89 2.37 -5.32
C VAL A 327 25.65 1.29 -6.07
N GLU A 328 26.92 1.11 -5.73
CA GLU A 328 27.71 -0.02 -6.25
C GLU A 328 27.29 -1.32 -5.54
N PHE A 329 26.98 -2.37 -6.31
CA PHE A 329 26.58 -3.68 -5.78
C PHE A 329 27.74 -4.67 -5.78
N GLY A 330 28.25 -4.95 -4.56
CA GLY A 330 29.00 -6.19 -4.28
C GLY A 330 28.06 -7.40 -4.22
N SER A 331 28.57 -8.58 -4.53
CA SER A 331 27.79 -9.81 -4.51
C SER A 331 27.39 -10.21 -3.08
N GLY A 332 26.08 -10.41 -2.84
CA GLY A 332 25.59 -11.24 -1.73
C GLY A 332 25.14 -10.54 -0.43
N GLN A 333 24.92 -9.22 -0.40
CA GLN A 333 24.32 -8.56 0.78
C GLN A 333 22.89 -8.07 0.51
N ASP A 334 21.93 -8.58 1.30
CA ASP A 334 20.51 -8.13 1.28
C ASP A 334 20.31 -6.73 1.89
N VAL A 335 21.28 -6.27 2.69
CA VAL A 335 21.28 -4.95 3.34
C VAL A 335 22.56 -4.21 2.99
N LYS A 336 22.41 -2.96 2.54
CA LYS A 336 23.53 -2.09 2.23
C LYS A 336 23.48 -0.82 3.02
N ARG A 337 24.65 -0.38 3.47
CA ARG A 337 24.81 0.87 4.20
C ARG A 337 25.66 1.83 3.41
N LEU A 338 25.15 3.03 3.20
CA LEU A 338 25.81 4.13 2.51
C LEU A 338 25.97 5.27 3.49
N VAL A 339 27.19 5.79 3.61
CA VAL A 339 27.48 6.98 4.42
C VAL A 339 28.09 8.01 3.50
N PHE A 340 27.44 9.17 3.37
CA PHE A 340 27.92 10.27 2.54
C PHE A 340 27.39 11.60 3.04
N THR A 341 28.00 12.69 2.59
CA THR A 341 27.51 14.05 2.85
C THR A 341 26.89 14.59 1.58
N SER A 342 25.58 14.80 1.60
CA SER A 342 24.87 15.39 0.48
C SER A 342 24.91 16.91 0.58
N PRO A 343 25.30 17.64 -0.49
CA PRO A 343 25.13 19.08 -0.52
C PRO A 343 23.64 19.43 -0.66
N PHE A 344 23.22 20.52 -0.01
CA PHE A 344 21.96 21.20 -0.26
C PHE A 344 22.27 22.65 -0.62
N TYR A 345 21.95 23.05 -1.85
CA TYR A 345 22.36 24.34 -2.41
C TYR A 345 21.34 25.46 -2.13
N GLY A 346 20.07 25.10 -1.98
CA GLY A 346 18.92 25.97 -1.74
C GLY A 346 18.81 26.49 -0.31
N THR A 347 19.93 26.70 0.37
CA THR A 347 19.96 27.21 1.75
C THR A 347 19.35 28.61 1.83
N PRO A 348 18.36 28.83 2.70
CA PRO A 348 17.73 30.14 2.85
C PRO A 348 18.65 31.13 3.58
N LYS A 349 18.39 32.43 3.40
CA LYS A 349 19.07 33.52 4.12
C LYS A 349 18.42 33.83 5.48
N THR A 350 18.00 32.80 6.22
CA THR A 350 17.29 32.93 7.51
C THR A 350 18.19 32.55 8.69
N VAL A 351 17.76 32.86 9.92
CA VAL A 351 18.48 32.48 11.16
C VAL A 351 18.42 30.97 11.39
N ALA A 352 17.31 30.35 10.99
CA ALA A 352 17.08 28.92 11.07
C ALA A 352 16.17 28.49 9.92
N PHE A 353 16.22 27.20 9.58
CA PHE A 353 15.27 26.58 8.67
C PHE A 353 15.14 25.09 8.96
N THR A 354 14.06 24.49 8.48
CA THR A 354 13.83 23.04 8.55
C THR A 354 14.01 22.41 7.17
N LEU A 355 14.73 21.30 7.12
CA LEU A 355 14.90 20.48 5.93
C LEU A 355 14.16 19.15 6.11
N ARG A 356 13.27 18.83 5.18
CA ARG A 356 12.59 17.53 5.09
C ARG A 356 13.31 16.65 4.10
N ILE A 357 13.71 15.47 4.53
CA ILE A 357 14.58 14.57 3.78
C ILE A 357 13.89 13.22 3.65
N SER A 358 13.85 12.69 2.42
CA SER A 358 13.22 11.40 2.13
C SER A 358 13.97 10.66 1.02
N ILE A 359 13.92 9.33 1.06
CA ILE A 359 14.49 8.47 0.01
C ILE A 359 13.35 7.96 -0.85
N GLY A 360 13.43 8.23 -2.15
CA GLY A 360 12.49 7.79 -3.16
C GLY A 360 13.12 6.87 -4.18
N MET A 361 12.31 6.00 -4.76
CA MET A 361 12.65 5.12 -5.87
C MET A 361 11.79 5.49 -7.08
N GLU A 362 12.38 5.57 -8.28
CA GLU A 362 11.60 5.83 -9.49
C GLU A 362 10.73 4.64 -9.89
N CYS A 363 9.46 4.92 -10.18
CA CYS A 363 8.52 3.95 -10.73
C CYS A 363 8.75 3.79 -12.24
N VAL A 364 9.46 2.74 -12.66
CA VAL A 364 9.93 2.56 -14.05
C VAL A 364 8.81 2.40 -15.09
N SER A 365 7.62 1.92 -14.71
CA SER A 365 6.51 1.68 -15.66
C SER A 365 5.56 2.87 -15.89
N GLU A 366 5.72 3.98 -15.17
CA GLU A 366 4.97 5.21 -15.45
C GLU A 366 5.75 6.09 -16.45
N ASP A 367 5.48 5.97 -17.75
CA ASP A 367 6.08 6.80 -18.82
C ASP A 367 5.59 8.26 -18.86
N LEU A 368 4.93 8.71 -17.78
CA LEU A 368 4.65 10.12 -17.59
C LEU A 368 5.91 10.84 -17.13
N ARG A 369 6.54 11.58 -18.04
CA ARG A 369 7.52 12.63 -17.72
C ARG A 369 6.81 13.74 -16.94
N LEU A 370 6.60 13.54 -15.64
CA LEU A 370 5.88 14.47 -14.78
C LEU A 370 6.73 15.69 -14.41
N VAL A 371 8.05 15.56 -14.46
CA VAL A 371 8.98 16.60 -14.03
C VAL A 371 9.61 17.25 -15.26
N LYS A 372 9.10 18.42 -15.64
CA LYS A 372 9.85 19.37 -16.47
C LYS A 372 10.86 20.06 -15.56
N GLY A 373 12.05 19.49 -15.43
CA GLY A 373 13.15 20.09 -14.66
C GLY A 373 14.49 19.53 -15.09
N HIS A 374 15.50 20.39 -15.17
CA HIS A 374 16.87 19.95 -15.36
C HIS A 374 17.39 19.36 -14.03
N GLY A 375 17.78 18.08 -14.03
CA GLY A 375 18.54 17.45 -12.93
C GLY A 375 17.77 16.68 -11.84
N GLY A 376 16.48 16.37 -12.02
CA GLY A 376 15.68 15.60 -11.07
C GLY A 376 15.13 14.27 -11.60
N PRO A 377 14.36 13.52 -10.80
CA PRO A 377 13.76 12.26 -11.23
C PRO A 377 12.83 12.48 -12.43
N VAL A 378 12.91 11.57 -13.40
CA VAL A 378 12.13 11.69 -14.65
C VAL A 378 10.68 11.25 -14.42
N ARG A 379 10.50 10.29 -13.51
CA ARG A 379 9.23 9.61 -13.22
C ARG A 379 8.77 9.89 -11.79
N SER A 380 7.57 9.43 -11.47
CA SER A 380 7.05 9.51 -10.10
C SER A 380 7.96 8.73 -9.13
N LEU A 381 8.10 9.28 -7.91
CA LEU A 381 8.87 8.65 -6.84
C LEU A 381 7.95 7.94 -5.85
N LEU A 382 8.37 6.74 -5.47
CA LEU A 382 7.83 5.97 -4.37
C LEU A 382 8.79 6.05 -3.18
N TYR A 383 8.33 6.61 -2.07
CA TYR A 383 9.18 6.79 -0.88
C TYR A 383 9.34 5.49 -0.10
N LEU A 384 10.58 5.11 0.18
CA LEU A 384 10.96 3.82 0.76
C LEU A 384 11.02 3.82 2.29
N GLY A 385 10.83 4.99 2.91
CA GLY A 385 10.92 5.17 4.36
C GLY A 385 10.23 6.45 4.83
N PRO A 386 10.17 6.68 6.15
CA PRO A 386 9.60 7.89 6.71
C PRO A 386 10.43 9.12 6.36
N GLU A 387 9.76 10.25 6.15
CA GLU A 387 10.40 11.55 6.01
C GLU A 387 11.08 11.95 7.32
N LYS A 388 12.30 12.50 7.22
CA LYS A 388 13.08 13.01 8.35
C LYS A 388 13.11 14.52 8.32
N GLU A 389 12.71 15.15 9.42
CA GLU A 389 12.84 16.58 9.63
C GLU A 389 14.15 16.88 10.36
N VAL A 390 14.93 17.79 9.79
CA VAL A 390 16.25 18.20 10.30
C VAL A 390 16.25 19.72 10.48
N TYR A 391 16.67 20.17 11.66
CA TYR A 391 16.70 21.59 12.00
C TYR A 391 18.10 22.17 11.82
N PHE A 392 18.18 23.33 11.19
CA PHE A 392 19.41 24.06 10.95
C PHE A 392 19.39 25.44 11.62
N VAL A 393 20.51 25.84 12.22
CA VAL A 393 20.70 27.16 12.87
C VAL A 393 21.96 27.83 12.34
N SER A 394 21.90 29.14 12.08
CA SER A 394 23.01 29.88 11.50
C SER A 394 24.18 30.03 12.48
N MET A 395 25.43 29.90 11.99
CA MET A 395 26.64 30.10 12.82
C MET A 395 26.85 31.54 13.31
N ASN A 396 26.22 32.54 12.67
CA ASN A 396 26.38 33.96 12.99
C ASN A 396 25.20 34.50 13.82
N SER A 397 24.67 33.73 14.78
CA SER A 397 23.62 34.17 15.70
C SER A 397 24.18 35.03 16.82
#